data_AF-A0A534P510-F1
#
_entry.id   AF-A0A534P510-F1
#
_cell.length_a   1.000
_cell.length_b   1.000
_cell.length_c   1.000
_cell.angle_alpha   90.00
_cell.angle_beta   90.00
_cell.angle_gamma   90.00
#
_symmetry.space_group_name_H-M   'P 1'
#
loop_
_entity.id
_entity.type
_entity.pdbx_description
1 polymer ?
#
loop_
_entity_poly.entity_id
_entity_poly.type
_entity_poly.pdbx_seq_one_letter_code
_entity_poly.pdbx_strand_id
1 'polypeptide(L)' 'MTERLYLQDPYLKSFRARVLEVRDLNGRPAAVLDRTAFYPEGGGQPGDRGT' A
#
# COMPACT_ATOMS: atom_id res chain seq x y z
N MET A 1 11.49 -1.54 6.80
CA MET A 1 11.17 -1.93 5.42
C MET A 1 9.72 -2.38 5.39
N THR A 2 8.91 -1.93 4.43
CA THR A 2 7.50 -2.33 4.30
C THR A 2 7.40 -3.65 3.55
N GLU A 3 6.65 -4.61 4.09
CA GLU A 3 6.37 -5.89 3.45
C GLU A 3 5.34 -5.71 2.31
N ARG A 4 5.61 -6.35 1.17
CA ARG A 4 4.83 -6.22 -0.06
C ARG A 4 3.99 -7.48 -0.28
N LEU A 5 2.77 -7.50 0.27
CA LEU A 5 1.87 -8.66 0.21
C LEU A 5 1.44 -8.99 -1.22
N TYR A 6 1.35 -7.98 -2.10
CA TYR A 6 1.01 -8.14 -3.52
C TYR A 6 2.03 -8.98 -4.32
N LEU A 7 3.26 -9.16 -3.82
CA LEU A 7 4.25 -10.07 -4.42
C LEU A 7 4.08 -11.52 -3.96
N GLN A 8 3.43 -11.74 -2.81
CA GLN A 8 3.27 -13.05 -2.21
C GLN A 8 1.95 -13.70 -2.63
N ASP A 9 0.86 -12.92 -2.61
CA ASP A 9 -0.47 -13.34 -3.03
C ASP A 9 -1.15 -12.20 -3.81
N PRO A 10 -1.12 -12.22 -5.15
CA PRO A 10 -1.75 -11.18 -5.98
C PRO A 10 -3.28 -11.23 -5.94
N TYR A 11 -3.90 -12.26 -5.38
CA TYR A 11 -5.36 -12.36 -5.25
C TYR A 11 -5.87 -11.87 -3.88
N LEU A 12 -4.98 -11.47 -2.97
CA LEU A 12 -5.34 -10.99 -1.64
C LEU A 12 -6.06 -9.63 -1.71
N LYS A 13 -7.36 -9.62 -1.39
CA LYS A 13 -8.22 -8.40 -1.47
C LYS A 13 -8.38 -7.64 -0.16
N SER A 14 -7.98 -8.22 0.96
CA SER A 14 -8.13 -7.59 2.28
C SER A 14 -7.00 -8.05 3.20
N PHE A 15 -6.42 -7.11 3.95
CA PHE A 15 -5.29 -7.38 4.84
C PHE A 15 -5.36 -6.49 6.08
N ARG A 16 -4.62 -6.88 7.13
CA ARG A 16 -4.43 -6.04 8.33
C ARG A 16 -3.00 -5.53 8.35
N ALA A 17 -2.81 -4.25 8.63
CA ALA A 17 -1.50 -3.63 8.77
C ALA A 17 -1.47 -2.68 9.95
N ARG A 18 -0.28 -2.41 10.46
CA ARG A 18 -0.04 -1.36 11.45
C ARG A 18 0.34 -0.08 10.71
N VAL A 19 -0.30 1.03 11.10
CA VAL A 19 0.15 2.37 10.71
C VAL A 19 1.42 2.69 11.48
N LEU A 20 2.51 2.88 10.75
CA LEU A 20 3.81 3.26 11.29
C LEU A 20 3.95 4.78 11.41
N GLU A 21 3.38 5.52 10.45
CA GLU A 21 3.47 6.98 10.37
C GLU A 21 2.25 7.54 9.64
N VAL A 22 1.82 8.74 10.04
CA VAL A 22 0.86 9.56 9.29
C VAL A 22 1.54 10.87 8.97
N ARG A 23 1.48 11.30 7.71
CA ARG A 23 2.14 12.51 7.22
C ARG A 23 1.33 13.20 6.15
N ASP A 24 1.67 14.45 5.86
CA ASP A 24 1.20 15.15 4.67
C ASP A 24 2.11 14.82 3.48
N LEU A 25 1.50 14.48 2.34
CA LEU A 25 2.18 14.28 1.07
C LEU A 25 1.50 15.15 0.01
N ASN A 26 2.13 16.27 -0.34
CA ASN A 26 1.63 17.23 -1.32
C ASN A 26 0.22 17.77 -0.99
N GLY A 27 -0.01 18.13 0.28
CA GLY A 27 -1.29 18.65 0.76
C GLY A 27 -2.37 17.57 0.92
N ARG A 28 -1.98 16.30 0.93
CA ARG A 28 -2.89 15.16 1.11
C ARG A 28 -2.43 14.29 2.28
N PRO A 29 -3.35 13.82 3.14
CA PRO A 29 -2.99 12.89 4.19
C PRO A 29 -2.51 11.56 3.59
N ALA A 30 -1.40 11.06 4.12
CA ALA A 30 -0.78 9.81 3.73
C ALA A 30 -0.39 9.00 4.97
N ALA A 31 -0.49 7.67 4.87
CA ALA A 31 -0.08 6.74 5.91
C ALA A 31 1.01 5.81 5.41
N VAL A 32 2.00 5.53 6.26
CA VAL A 32 3.03 4.51 6.03
C VAL A 32 2.63 3.26 6.79
N LEU A 33 2.59 2.12 6.10
CA LEU A 33 2.20 0.82 6.67
C LEU A 33 3.42 -0.09 6.82
N ASP A 34 3.37 -1.00 7.80
CA ASP A 34 4.35 -2.07 7.96
C ASP A 34 4.27 -3.12 6.84
N ARG A 35 3.06 -3.35 6.31
CA ARG A 35 2.79 -4.22 5.16
C ARG A 35 1.61 -3.72 4.33
N THR A 36 1.61 -4.03 3.03
CA THR A 36 0.54 -3.60 2.13
C THR A 36 0.27 -4.59 1.00
N ALA A 37 -1.01 -4.79 0.66
CA ALA A 37 -1.43 -5.46 -0.58
C ALA A 37 -1.72 -4.47 -1.73
N PHE A 38 -1.67 -3.16 -1.50
CA PHE A 38 -1.80 -2.17 -2.57
C PHE A 38 -0.53 -2.14 -3.42
N TYR A 39 -0.66 -2.51 -4.69
CA TYR A 39 0.40 -2.37 -5.68
C TYR A 39 0.65 -0.88 -6.00
N PRO A 40 1.90 -0.39 -5.92
CA PRO A 40 2.24 0.94 -6.41
C PRO A 40 2.24 0.96 -7.94
N GLU A 41 1.94 2.10 -8.55
CA GLU A 41 2.04 2.24 -10.01
C GLU A 41 3.45 1.88 -10.52
N GLY A 42 3.53 1.08 -11.58
CA GLY A 42 4.80 0.59 -12.11
C GLY A 42 4.65 -0.40 -13.26
N GLY A 43 5.65 -0.46 -14.15
CA GLY A 43 5.66 -1.40 -15.28
C GLY A 43 4.58 -1.16 -16.33
N GLY A 44 4.02 0.06 -16.38
CA GLY A 44 2.86 0.39 -17.22
C GLY A 44 1.51 0.00 -16.62
N GLN A 45 1.50 -0.62 -15.43
CA GLN A 45 0.28 -0.98 -14.71
C GLN A 45 -0.11 0.12 -13.71
N PRO A 46 -1.38 0.58 -13.71
CA PRO A 46 -1.90 1.52 -12.71
C PRO A 46 -1.81 0.96 -11.29
N GLY A 47 -1.59 1.85 -10.32
CA GLY A 47 -1.62 1.49 -8.90
C GLY A 47 -3.02 1.19 -8.37
N ASP A 48 -3.09 0.36 -7.32
CA ASP A 48 -4.34 -0.07 -6.70
C ASP A 48 -5.03 1.05 -5.91
N ARG A 49 -6.35 0.95 -5.78
CA ARG A 49 -7.20 1.85 -4.98
C ARG A 49 -8.24 1.03 -4.21
N GLY A 50 -8.58 1.46 -3.00
CA GLY A 50 -9.47 0.75 -2.09
C GLY A 50 -9.69 1.47 -0.76
N THR A 51 -10.24 0.75 0.21
CA THR A 51 -10.60 1.24 1.55
C THR A 51 -10.02 0.35 2.63
#